data_AF-A0A2J6TKR0-F1
#
_entry.id   AF-A0A2J6TKR0-F1
#
_cell.length_a   1.000
_cell.length_b   1.000
_cell.length_c   1.000
_cell.angle_alpha   90.00
_cell.angle_beta   90.00
_cell.angle_gamma   90.00
#
_symmetry.space_group_name_H-M   'P 1'
#
loop_
_entity.id
_entity.type
_entity.pdbx_description
1 polymer ?
#
loop_
_entity_poly.entity_id
_entity_poly.type
_entity_poly.pdbx_seq_one_letter_code
_entity_poly.pdbx_strand_id
1 'polypeptide(L)'
;MGCFPSIHRLRTRNPPSLTRDESSSKPFDSDSHSGNSHSSPESSFGLKSPTISIELPSPSKSSSGGPAESIKAEKKPLDLPVNEMKEKMAALTSSIQDYEAETTEHGERSISDLDAILDIISENSLVYTQLEILRSHINSSYKEKQIVFLAHFQPAIEELHARWKDFLRLGEAEQREMAHTQRRDSCLMRMFTILSNLRRACDNQRDSDIKIERKIGSQFDDVLGGLVDIGAQEAALKWRILEMVIGKRRGEGEARLDGILGYGIKVSGLLVDAIEALSEEEE
;
A
#
# COMPACT_ATOMS: atom_id res chain seq x y z
N MET A 1 -13.44 36.72 -9.98
CA MET A 1 -12.93 37.35 -11.21
C MET A 1 -11.53 36.78 -11.43
N GLY A 2 -11.30 35.69 -12.15
CA GLY A 2 -11.79 35.30 -13.47
C GLY A 2 -10.73 35.70 -14.49
N CYS A 3 -9.95 34.73 -15.01
CA CYS A 3 -9.38 34.69 -16.37
C CYS A 3 -8.40 33.50 -16.52
N PHE A 4 -8.86 32.46 -17.24
CA PHE A 4 -8.04 31.44 -17.90
C PHE A 4 -7.46 32.01 -19.21
N PRO A 5 -6.28 31.56 -19.68
CA PRO A 5 -5.89 31.72 -21.07
C PRO A 5 -6.34 30.52 -21.93
N SER A 6 -6.90 30.89 -23.08
CA SER A 6 -7.57 30.08 -24.08
C SER A 6 -6.69 29.13 -24.88
N ILE A 7 -7.31 28.01 -25.23
CA ILE A 7 -6.90 27.05 -26.25
C ILE A 7 -7.13 27.65 -27.64
N HIS A 8 -6.10 27.71 -28.47
CA HIS A 8 -6.24 27.71 -29.94
C HIS A 8 -4.99 27.16 -30.61
N ARG A 9 -5.11 25.99 -31.25
CA ARG A 9 -4.97 25.89 -32.72
C ARG A 9 -5.40 24.52 -33.23
N LEU A 10 -6.55 24.53 -33.90
CA LEU A 10 -6.92 23.62 -34.96
C LEU A 10 -5.87 23.66 -36.08
N ARG A 11 -5.47 22.49 -36.58
CA ARG A 11 -4.95 22.35 -37.94
C ARG A 11 -5.79 21.29 -38.67
N THR A 12 -6.58 21.77 -39.61
CA THR A 12 -7.42 20.98 -40.51
C THR A 12 -6.64 20.50 -41.75
N ARG A 13 -7.10 19.34 -42.26
CA ARG A 13 -7.21 18.89 -43.67
C ARG A 13 -6.01 18.24 -44.37
N ASN A 14 -6.12 16.94 -44.64
CA ASN A 14 -6.52 16.38 -45.96
C ASN A 14 -6.84 14.86 -45.86
N PRO A 15 -7.92 14.34 -46.48
CA PRO A 15 -8.03 12.96 -46.97
C PRO A 15 -7.80 12.93 -48.51
N PRO A 16 -7.94 11.82 -49.28
CA PRO A 16 -8.15 10.39 -48.96
C PRO A 16 -7.16 9.43 -49.70
N SER A 17 -7.16 8.14 -49.37
CA SER A 17 -6.97 7.09 -50.39
C SER A 17 -7.52 5.73 -49.95
N LEU A 18 -8.54 5.28 -50.67
CA LEU A 18 -8.98 3.89 -50.70
C LEU A 18 -7.87 2.99 -51.26
N THR A 19 -7.58 1.89 -50.59
CA THR A 19 -7.35 0.59 -51.24
C THR A 19 -7.77 -0.54 -50.31
N ARG A 20 -8.62 -1.37 -50.88
CA ARG A 20 -9.14 -2.66 -50.43
C ARG A 20 -8.10 -3.73 -50.76
N ASP A 21 -7.85 -4.65 -49.82
CA ASP A 21 -7.42 -6.05 -50.01
C ASP A 21 -7.41 -6.67 -48.60
N GLU A 22 -8.43 -7.44 -48.18
CA GLU A 22 -8.64 -8.87 -48.45
C GLU A 22 -7.44 -9.78 -48.09
N SER A 23 -7.71 -10.67 -47.12
CA SER A 23 -7.21 -12.05 -47.05
C SER A 23 -5.99 -12.39 -46.18
N SER A 24 -6.35 -12.93 -45.00
CA SER A 24 -5.99 -14.30 -44.57
C SER A 24 -4.74 -14.52 -43.69
N SER A 25 -4.98 -15.43 -42.73
CA SER A 25 -4.05 -16.47 -42.26
C SER A 25 -3.13 -16.14 -41.06
N LYS A 26 -3.60 -16.53 -39.88
CA LYS A 26 -2.79 -17.20 -38.83
C LYS A 26 -2.30 -18.58 -39.36
N PRO A 27 -1.41 -19.33 -38.68
CA PRO A 27 -0.72 -19.07 -37.40
C PRO A 27 0.83 -19.24 -37.47
N PHE A 28 1.55 -18.69 -36.50
CA PHE A 28 2.90 -19.13 -36.16
C PHE A 28 2.83 -19.94 -34.86
N ASP A 29 3.10 -21.24 -34.96
CA ASP A 29 3.60 -22.07 -33.87
C ASP A 29 5.12 -22.09 -33.96
N SER A 30 5.81 -21.85 -32.84
CA SER A 30 7.17 -22.34 -32.58
C SER A 30 7.47 -22.23 -31.09
N ASP A 31 7.38 -23.39 -30.42
CA ASP A 31 8.09 -23.71 -29.18
C ASP A 31 9.59 -23.45 -29.31
N SER A 32 10.26 -23.01 -28.23
CA SER A 32 11.62 -23.43 -27.87
C SER A 32 12.09 -22.84 -26.53
N HIS A 33 12.11 -23.71 -25.52
CA HIS A 33 13.17 -23.98 -24.54
C HIS A 33 14.11 -22.88 -24.01
N SER A 34 14.07 -22.76 -22.67
CA SER A 34 15.18 -22.87 -21.69
C SER A 34 16.54 -22.21 -21.96
N GLY A 35 16.99 -21.41 -20.99
CA GLY A 35 18.41 -21.12 -20.78
C GLY A 35 18.69 -20.47 -19.43
N ASN A 36 19.09 -21.29 -18.45
CA ASN A 36 19.82 -20.86 -17.26
C ASN A 36 21.08 -20.08 -17.67
N SER A 37 21.44 -19.02 -16.93
CA SER A 37 22.76 -18.93 -16.25
C SER A 37 22.93 -17.62 -15.48
N HIS A 38 23.54 -17.80 -14.30
CA HIS A 38 24.13 -16.83 -13.39
C HIS A 38 25.06 -15.81 -14.04
N SER A 39 25.11 -14.58 -13.51
CA SER A 39 26.35 -13.95 -13.03
C SER A 39 26.07 -12.59 -12.36
N SER A 40 26.47 -12.47 -11.10
CA SER A 40 26.70 -11.20 -10.41
C SER A 40 28.05 -10.62 -10.82
N PRO A 41 28.23 -9.30 -10.75
CA PRO A 41 29.55 -8.72 -10.47
C PRO A 41 29.54 -7.95 -9.15
N GLU A 42 30.42 -8.35 -8.24
CA GLU A 42 30.89 -7.56 -7.11
C GLU A 42 31.67 -6.34 -7.63
N SER A 43 31.45 -5.17 -7.03
CA SER A 43 32.42 -4.07 -7.09
C SER A 43 32.77 -3.61 -5.67
N SER A 44 34.00 -3.90 -5.28
CA SER A 44 34.62 -3.46 -4.04
C SER A 44 35.04 -2.00 -4.13
N PHE A 45 34.69 -1.19 -3.13
CA PHE A 45 35.49 -0.03 -2.73
C PHE A 45 35.86 -0.20 -1.26
N GLY A 46 37.12 -0.55 -1.04
CA GLY A 46 37.72 -0.62 0.28
C GLY A 46 38.15 0.76 0.77
N LEU A 47 37.89 1.03 2.05
CA LEU A 47 38.61 2.04 2.82
C LEU A 47 38.97 1.42 4.17
N LYS A 48 40.28 1.41 4.43
CA LYS A 48 40.94 0.89 5.64
C LYS A 48 40.73 1.85 6.82
N SER A 49 40.59 1.25 8.00
CA SER A 49 40.48 1.85 9.32
C SER A 49 41.65 2.74 9.73
N PRO A 50 41.46 3.61 10.74
CA PRO A 50 42.47 3.85 11.75
C PRO A 50 42.11 3.11 13.05
N THR A 51 42.98 2.19 13.42
CA THR A 51 43.03 1.56 14.75
C THR A 51 43.55 2.58 15.75
N ILE A 52 42.71 3.00 16.71
CA ILE A 52 43.17 3.66 17.93
C ILE A 52 43.16 2.58 19.01
N SER A 53 44.35 2.07 19.35
CA SER A 53 44.55 1.27 20.55
C SER A 53 44.43 2.19 21.77
N ILE A 54 43.44 1.91 22.63
CA ILE A 54 43.38 2.43 23.99
C ILE A 54 43.66 1.25 24.91
N GLU A 55 44.77 1.32 25.66
CA GLU A 55 45.12 0.35 26.70
C GLU A 55 44.02 0.31 27.78
N LEU A 56 43.60 -0.91 28.15
CA LEU A 56 42.81 -1.14 29.35
C LEU A 56 43.64 -0.83 30.60
N PRO A 57 43.14 -0.05 31.58
CA PRO A 57 43.77 0.00 32.89
C PRO A 57 43.60 -1.37 33.57
N SER A 58 44.72 -1.98 33.94
CA SER A 58 44.73 -3.20 34.75
C SER A 58 44.09 -2.95 36.12
N PRO A 59 43.27 -3.88 36.65
CA PRO A 59 42.58 -3.68 37.92
C PRO A 59 43.60 -3.65 39.07
N SER A 60 43.65 -2.49 39.73
CA SER A 60 44.39 -2.32 40.98
C SER A 60 43.72 -3.16 42.05
N LYS A 61 44.43 -4.16 42.59
CA LYS A 61 44.05 -4.84 43.83
C LYS A 61 43.97 -3.79 44.94
N SER A 62 42.77 -3.51 45.42
CA SER A 62 42.57 -2.99 46.78
C SER A 62 41.58 -3.88 47.49
N SER A 63 42.09 -4.53 48.53
CA SER A 63 41.32 -5.28 49.49
C SER A 63 40.55 -4.32 50.38
N SER A 64 39.31 -4.64 50.74
CA SER A 64 38.78 -4.41 52.08
C SER A 64 37.37 -4.96 52.16
N GLY A 65 37.16 -5.92 53.04
CA GLY A 65 35.84 -6.44 53.36
C GLY A 65 34.94 -5.39 54.00
N GLY A 66 33.64 -5.56 53.75
CA GLY A 66 32.52 -4.90 54.41
C GLY A 66 31.24 -5.68 54.06
N PRO A 67 30.29 -5.85 54.99
CA PRO A 67 29.14 -6.72 54.79
C PRO A 67 28.24 -6.17 53.68
N ALA A 68 27.69 -7.10 52.88
CA ALA A 68 26.77 -6.81 51.80
C ALA A 68 25.49 -6.14 52.33
N GLU A 69 25.43 -4.81 52.26
CA GLU A 69 24.18 -4.10 52.24
C GLU A 69 23.60 -4.21 50.83
N SER A 70 22.59 -5.06 50.71
CA SER A 70 21.75 -5.16 49.53
C SER A 70 20.96 -3.86 49.37
N ILE A 71 21.58 -2.90 48.70
CA ILE A 71 20.88 -1.77 48.12
C ILE A 71 19.90 -2.36 47.11
N LYS A 72 18.64 -2.54 47.52
CA LYS A 72 17.53 -2.65 46.58
C LYS A 72 17.47 -1.32 45.86
N ALA A 73 18.21 -1.21 44.76
CA ALA A 73 17.99 -0.16 43.79
C ALA A 73 16.51 -0.28 43.37
N GLU A 74 15.67 0.64 43.83
CA GLU A 74 14.34 0.83 43.26
C GLU A 74 14.57 1.13 41.78
N LYS A 75 14.36 0.11 40.93
CA LYS A 75 14.34 0.30 39.48
C LYS A 75 13.27 1.34 39.20
N LYS A 76 13.68 2.48 38.63
CA LYS A 76 12.71 3.46 38.13
C LYS A 76 11.81 2.75 37.12
N PRO A 77 10.49 2.96 37.17
CA PRO A 77 9.59 2.40 36.17
C PRO A 77 10.03 2.88 34.79
N LEU A 78 10.12 1.94 33.85
CA LEU A 78 10.48 2.20 32.47
C LEU A 78 9.44 3.14 31.82
N ASP A 79 9.89 4.21 31.15
CA ASP A 79 8.99 5.15 30.48
C ASP A 79 8.68 4.66 29.07
N LEU A 80 7.74 3.72 28.97
CA LEU A 80 7.25 3.22 27.68
C LEU A 80 6.35 4.26 27.00
N PRO A 81 6.36 4.36 25.65
CA PRO A 81 5.55 5.34 24.91
C PRO A 81 4.07 4.94 24.81
N VAL A 82 3.44 4.58 25.94
CA VAL A 82 2.08 4.00 26.00
C VAL A 82 1.03 4.92 25.41
N ASN A 83 1.08 6.22 25.76
CA ASN A 83 0.10 7.19 25.29
C ASN A 83 0.26 7.48 23.79
N GLU A 84 1.50 7.63 23.33
CA GLU A 84 1.78 7.88 21.93
C GLU A 84 1.41 6.66 21.07
N MET A 85 1.77 5.45 21.53
CA MET A 85 1.39 4.21 20.87
C MET A 85 -0.13 4.12 20.72
N LYS A 86 -0.88 4.37 21.81
CA LYS A 86 -2.34 4.34 21.79
C LYS A 86 -2.91 5.34 20.77
N GLU A 87 -2.38 6.55 20.73
CA GLU A 87 -2.79 7.57 19.77
C GLU A 87 -2.51 7.14 18.32
N LYS A 88 -1.29 6.68 18.02
CA LYS A 88 -0.91 6.28 16.65
C LYS A 88 -1.63 5.03 16.18
N MET A 89 -1.88 4.06 17.05
CA MET A 89 -2.71 2.91 16.73
C MET A 89 -4.17 3.31 16.47
N ALA A 90 -4.73 4.26 17.24
CA ALA A 90 -6.08 4.77 16.98
C ALA A 90 -6.16 5.51 15.64
N ALA A 91 -5.16 6.34 15.32
CA ALA A 91 -5.06 7.02 14.03
C ALA A 91 -4.92 6.03 12.86
N LEU A 92 -4.14 4.96 13.03
CA LEU A 92 -4.04 3.87 12.07
C LEU A 92 -5.39 3.19 11.85
N THR A 93 -6.10 2.80 12.92
CA THR A 93 -7.43 2.20 12.84
C THR A 93 -8.42 3.10 12.10
N SER A 94 -8.47 4.40 12.44
CA SER A 94 -9.34 5.36 11.77
C SER A 94 -8.98 5.49 10.28
N SER A 95 -7.69 5.54 9.94
CA SER A 95 -7.25 5.64 8.55
C SER A 95 -7.62 4.41 7.72
N ILE A 96 -7.65 3.22 8.33
CA ILE A 96 -8.08 1.99 7.67
C ILE A 96 -9.60 2.00 7.43
N GLN A 97 -10.38 2.44 8.42
CA GLN A 97 -11.84 2.54 8.32
C GLN A 97 -12.26 3.59 7.27
N ASP A 98 -11.61 4.75 7.27
CA ASP A 98 -11.82 5.79 6.26
C ASP A 98 -11.55 5.25 4.85
N TYR A 99 -10.46 4.48 4.68
CA TYR A 99 -10.12 3.87 3.40
C TYR A 99 -11.19 2.88 2.92
N GLU A 100 -11.72 2.04 3.82
CA GLU A 100 -12.79 1.08 3.49
C GLU A 100 -14.07 1.79 3.03
N ALA A 101 -14.53 2.77 3.82
CA ALA A 101 -15.75 3.50 3.55
C ALA A 101 -15.67 4.21 2.19
N GLU A 102 -14.57 4.92 1.96
CA GLU A 102 -14.34 5.67 0.71
C GLU A 102 -14.21 4.72 -0.49
N THR A 103 -13.49 3.60 -0.34
CA THR A 103 -13.33 2.62 -1.41
C THR A 103 -14.67 1.98 -1.81
N THR A 104 -15.52 1.67 -0.83
CA THR A 104 -16.86 1.12 -1.06
C THR A 104 -17.74 2.12 -1.79
N GLU A 105 -17.76 3.37 -1.31
CA GLU A 105 -18.52 4.49 -1.89
C GLU A 105 -18.08 4.78 -3.33
N HIS A 106 -16.76 4.80 -3.60
CA HIS A 106 -16.22 4.94 -4.94
C HIS A 106 -16.62 3.78 -5.86
N GLY A 107 -16.67 2.57 -5.33
CA GLY A 107 -17.12 1.38 -6.06
C GLY A 107 -18.55 1.48 -6.53
N GLU A 108 -19.47 1.73 -5.60
CA GLU A 108 -20.89 1.87 -5.89
C GLU A 108 -21.15 2.98 -6.92
N ARG A 109 -20.51 4.14 -6.74
CA ARG A 109 -20.67 5.27 -7.66
C ARG A 109 -20.10 4.98 -9.05
N SER A 110 -18.93 4.35 -9.15
CA SER A 110 -18.32 4.05 -10.45
C SER A 110 -19.15 3.08 -11.26
N ILE A 111 -19.78 2.10 -10.60
CA ILE A 111 -20.73 1.18 -11.26
C ILE A 111 -22.01 1.90 -11.66
N SER A 112 -22.58 2.74 -10.79
CA SER A 112 -23.78 3.52 -11.12
C SER A 112 -23.56 4.47 -12.29
N ASP A 113 -22.38 5.12 -12.36
CA ASP A 113 -22.04 6.04 -13.45
C ASP A 113 -21.91 5.28 -14.79
N LEU A 114 -21.38 4.05 -14.77
CA LEU A 114 -21.28 3.17 -15.96
C LEU A 114 -22.65 2.68 -16.43
N ASP A 115 -23.52 2.28 -15.50
CA ASP A 115 -24.88 1.80 -15.81
C ASP A 115 -25.68 2.91 -16.51
N ALA A 116 -25.55 4.16 -16.05
CA ALA A 116 -26.19 5.31 -16.70
C ALA A 116 -25.68 5.59 -18.13
N ILE A 117 -24.45 5.20 -18.47
CA ILE A 117 -23.91 5.32 -19.84
C ILE A 117 -24.42 4.16 -20.71
N LEU A 118 -24.44 2.94 -20.16
CA LEU A 118 -24.97 1.75 -20.82
C LEU A 118 -26.44 1.93 -21.24
N ASP A 119 -27.26 2.58 -20.41
CA ASP A 119 -28.67 2.85 -20.72
C ASP A 119 -28.84 3.70 -22.00
N ILE A 120 -27.97 4.69 -22.20
CA ILE A 120 -28.03 5.65 -23.34
C ILE A 120 -27.69 4.97 -24.67
N ILE A 121 -26.81 3.98 -24.62
CA ILE A 121 -26.24 3.35 -25.81
C ILE A 121 -26.71 1.91 -26.00
N SER A 122 -27.78 1.53 -25.31
CA SER A 122 -28.38 0.19 -25.29
C SER A 122 -28.70 -0.36 -26.68
N GLU A 123 -28.89 0.51 -27.68
CA GLU A 123 -29.15 0.12 -29.08
C GLU A 123 -27.88 -0.19 -29.90
N ASN A 124 -26.68 0.13 -29.40
CA ASN A 124 -25.40 -0.16 -30.07
C ASN A 124 -24.67 -1.36 -29.43
N SER A 125 -24.84 -2.54 -30.03
CA SER A 125 -24.33 -3.80 -29.46
C SER A 125 -22.80 -3.87 -29.30
N LEU A 126 -22.02 -3.22 -30.16
CA LEU A 126 -20.56 -3.27 -30.09
C LEU A 126 -20.03 -2.45 -28.91
N VAL A 127 -20.44 -1.18 -28.83
CA VAL A 127 -20.00 -0.27 -27.75
C VAL A 127 -20.56 -0.75 -26.41
N TYR A 128 -21.79 -1.26 -26.39
CA TYR A 128 -22.40 -1.90 -25.23
C TYR A 128 -21.56 -3.07 -24.71
N THR A 129 -21.11 -3.97 -25.59
CA THR A 129 -20.30 -5.13 -25.18
C THR A 129 -18.96 -4.70 -24.58
N GLN A 130 -18.30 -3.69 -25.16
CA GLN A 130 -17.04 -3.15 -24.62
C GLN A 130 -17.23 -2.55 -23.21
N LEU A 131 -18.34 -1.84 -23.00
CA LEU A 131 -18.69 -1.26 -21.71
C LEU A 131 -19.05 -2.31 -20.65
N GLU A 132 -19.76 -3.36 -21.00
CA GLU A 132 -20.02 -4.49 -20.09
C GLU A 132 -18.73 -5.20 -19.66
N ILE A 133 -17.79 -5.40 -20.58
CA ILE A 133 -16.48 -5.96 -20.26
C ILE A 133 -15.74 -5.04 -19.27
N LEU A 134 -15.75 -3.74 -19.51
CA LEU A 134 -15.13 -2.77 -18.61
C LEU A 134 -15.78 -2.76 -17.22
N ARG A 135 -17.11 -2.73 -17.18
CA ARG A 135 -17.91 -2.81 -15.94
C ARG A 135 -17.57 -4.06 -15.14
N SER A 136 -17.44 -5.20 -15.81
CA SER A 136 -17.02 -6.47 -15.20
C SER A 136 -15.61 -6.38 -14.60
N HIS A 137 -14.65 -5.76 -15.30
CA HIS A 137 -13.29 -5.57 -14.78
C HIS A 137 -13.25 -4.65 -13.55
N ILE A 138 -13.98 -3.53 -13.59
CA ILE A 138 -14.08 -2.60 -12.45
C ILE A 138 -14.70 -3.32 -11.25
N ASN A 139 -15.78 -4.08 -11.46
CA ASN A 139 -16.41 -4.87 -10.40
C ASN A 139 -15.44 -5.93 -9.81
N SER A 140 -14.68 -6.63 -10.66
CA SER A 140 -13.65 -7.58 -10.21
C SER A 140 -12.58 -6.90 -9.36
N SER A 141 -12.16 -5.68 -9.72
CA SER A 141 -11.22 -4.91 -8.91
C SER A 141 -11.76 -4.62 -7.52
N TYR A 142 -12.97 -4.07 -7.40
CA TYR A 142 -13.55 -3.75 -6.10
C TYR A 142 -13.71 -5.01 -5.22
N LYS A 143 -14.01 -6.16 -5.82
CA LYS A 143 -14.00 -7.45 -5.11
C LYS A 143 -12.61 -7.84 -4.62
N GLU A 144 -11.57 -7.66 -5.43
CA GLU A 144 -10.19 -7.88 -4.98
C GLU A 144 -9.82 -6.94 -3.82
N LYS A 145 -10.21 -5.65 -3.89
CA LYS A 145 -10.02 -4.70 -2.77
C LYS A 145 -10.67 -5.19 -1.50
N GLN A 146 -11.90 -5.70 -1.60
CA GLN A 146 -12.64 -6.26 -0.47
C GLN A 146 -11.96 -7.52 0.10
N ILE A 147 -11.44 -8.40 -0.75
CA ILE A 147 -10.68 -9.58 -0.29
C ILE A 147 -9.42 -9.17 0.47
N VAL A 148 -8.65 -8.23 -0.08
CA VAL A 148 -7.43 -7.70 0.58
C VAL A 148 -7.79 -7.03 1.90
N PHE A 149 -8.86 -6.24 1.93
CA PHE A 149 -9.37 -5.62 3.15
C PHE A 149 -9.65 -6.66 4.24
N LEU A 150 -10.47 -7.67 3.93
CA LEU A 150 -10.83 -8.73 4.87
C LEU A 150 -9.61 -9.56 5.33
N ALA A 151 -8.64 -9.79 4.44
CA ALA A 151 -7.48 -10.63 4.74
C ALA A 151 -6.39 -9.92 5.56
N HIS A 152 -6.26 -8.59 5.45
CA HIS A 152 -5.10 -7.86 5.97
C HIS A 152 -5.44 -6.64 6.82
N PHE A 153 -6.48 -5.88 6.44
CA PHE A 153 -6.84 -4.65 7.12
C PHE A 153 -7.76 -4.91 8.32
N GLN A 154 -8.76 -5.77 8.15
CA GLN A 154 -9.68 -6.14 9.23
C GLN A 154 -8.97 -6.77 10.44
N PRO A 155 -8.06 -7.75 10.26
CA PRO A 155 -7.33 -8.32 11.40
C PRO A 155 -6.43 -7.28 12.10
N ALA A 156 -5.92 -6.30 11.36
CA ALA A 156 -5.10 -5.25 11.95
C ALA A 156 -5.90 -4.32 12.87
N ILE A 157 -7.14 -4.01 12.50
CA ILE A 157 -8.06 -3.25 13.37
C ILE A 157 -8.34 -4.02 14.66
N GLU A 158 -8.59 -5.32 14.55
CA GLU A 158 -9.02 -6.16 15.67
C GLU A 158 -7.86 -6.52 16.61
N GLU A 159 -6.69 -6.83 16.08
CA GLU A 159 -5.62 -7.43 16.86
C GLU A 159 -4.61 -6.42 17.39
N LEU A 160 -4.27 -5.35 16.68
CA LEU A 160 -3.09 -4.52 17.01
C LEU A 160 -3.18 -3.90 18.41
N HIS A 161 -4.33 -3.29 18.74
CA HIS A 161 -4.59 -2.73 20.07
C HIS A 161 -4.66 -3.81 21.15
N ALA A 162 -5.26 -4.96 20.85
CA ALA A 162 -5.39 -6.07 21.80
C ALA A 162 -4.00 -6.61 22.16
N ARG A 163 -3.12 -6.82 21.17
CA ARG A 163 -1.75 -7.29 21.38
C ARG A 163 -0.93 -6.30 22.22
N TRP A 164 -1.04 -5.00 21.96
CA TRP A 164 -0.37 -4.00 22.78
C TRP A 164 -0.88 -3.99 24.22
N LYS A 165 -2.19 -4.09 24.42
CA LYS A 165 -2.78 -4.19 25.76
C LYS A 165 -2.33 -5.45 26.50
N ASP A 166 -2.23 -6.57 25.80
CA ASP A 166 -1.74 -7.83 26.38
C ASP A 166 -0.27 -7.72 26.75
N PHE A 167 0.56 -7.07 25.93
CA PHE A 167 1.94 -6.76 26.27
C PHE A 167 2.05 -5.94 27.56
N LEU A 168 1.24 -4.88 27.69
CA LEU A 168 1.24 -4.02 28.89
C LEU A 168 0.75 -4.72 30.17
N ARG A 169 0.04 -5.85 30.05
CA ARG A 169 -0.41 -6.67 31.19
C ARG A 169 0.66 -7.62 31.70
N LEU A 170 1.68 -7.90 30.88
CA LEU A 170 2.80 -8.75 31.29
C LEU A 170 3.59 -8.06 32.41
N GLY A 171 4.22 -8.86 33.26
CA GLY A 171 5.18 -8.33 34.22
C GLY A 171 6.40 -7.74 33.51
N GLU A 172 7.05 -6.74 34.10
CA GLU A 172 8.22 -6.06 33.53
C GLU A 172 9.34 -7.05 33.13
N ALA A 173 9.57 -8.09 33.94
CA ALA A 173 10.53 -9.15 33.62
C ALA A 173 10.15 -9.96 32.36
N GLU A 174 8.85 -10.24 32.17
CA GLU A 174 8.35 -10.94 30.99
C GLU A 174 8.40 -10.03 29.75
N GLN A 175 8.13 -8.73 29.91
CA GLN A 175 8.27 -7.74 28.84
C GLN A 175 9.72 -7.64 28.34
N ARG A 176 10.70 -7.57 29.26
CA ARG A 176 12.13 -7.58 28.93
C ARG A 176 12.53 -8.88 28.23
N GLU A 177 12.19 -10.03 28.81
CA GLU A 177 12.48 -11.34 28.20
C GLU A 177 11.90 -11.44 26.78
N MET A 178 10.69 -10.93 26.58
CA MET A 178 10.05 -10.90 25.26
C MET A 178 10.76 -9.97 24.28
N ALA A 179 11.19 -8.77 24.74
CA ALA A 179 11.95 -7.81 23.94
C ALA A 179 13.32 -8.37 23.52
N HIS A 180 14.00 -9.09 24.42
CA HIS A 180 15.29 -9.73 24.14
C HIS A 180 15.16 -10.94 23.22
N THR A 181 14.22 -11.86 23.51
CA THR A 181 14.13 -13.13 22.77
C THR A 181 13.39 -13.01 21.45
N GLN A 182 12.53 -12.01 21.28
CA GLN A 182 11.79 -11.72 20.04
C GLN A 182 11.13 -12.96 19.44
N ARG A 183 10.53 -13.81 20.29
CA ARG A 183 9.90 -15.06 19.83
C ARG A 183 8.79 -14.75 18.83
N ARG A 184 8.72 -15.52 17.74
CA ARG A 184 7.79 -15.27 16.62
C ARG A 184 6.31 -15.24 17.01
N ASP A 185 5.95 -15.99 18.05
CA ASP A 185 4.60 -16.11 18.58
C ASP A 185 4.27 -15.05 19.65
N SER A 186 5.24 -14.23 20.06
CA SER A 186 5.04 -13.15 21.03
C SER A 186 4.11 -12.05 20.50
N CYS A 187 3.42 -11.36 21.41
CA CYS A 187 2.55 -10.25 21.04
C CYS A 187 3.31 -9.13 20.30
N LEU A 188 4.56 -8.86 20.68
CA LEU A 188 5.46 -7.92 19.99
C LEU A 188 5.71 -8.29 18.53
N MET A 189 6.18 -9.51 18.27
CA MET A 189 6.46 -9.96 16.90
C MET A 189 5.19 -10.11 16.06
N ARG A 190 4.06 -10.44 16.69
CA ARG A 190 2.76 -10.45 16.02
C ARG A 190 2.35 -9.06 15.56
N MET A 191 2.58 -8.00 16.34
CA MET A 191 2.31 -6.62 15.90
C MET A 191 3.17 -6.23 14.69
N PHE A 192 4.48 -6.53 14.69
CA PHE A 192 5.32 -6.29 13.50
C PHE A 192 4.84 -7.05 12.27
N THR A 193 4.38 -8.29 12.46
CA THR A 193 3.82 -9.10 11.38
C THR A 193 2.55 -8.46 10.81
N ILE A 194 1.66 -7.97 11.66
CA ILE A 194 0.44 -7.25 11.25
C ILE A 194 0.81 -6.01 10.43
N LEU A 195 1.73 -5.17 10.93
CA LEU A 195 2.15 -3.94 10.25
C LEU A 195 2.85 -4.22 8.91
N SER A 196 3.66 -5.29 8.85
CA SER A 196 4.30 -5.74 7.60
C SER A 196 3.29 -6.22 6.57
N ASN A 197 2.27 -6.96 7.01
CA ASN A 197 1.17 -7.41 6.15
C ASN A 197 0.35 -6.23 5.63
N LEU A 198 0.06 -5.23 6.47
CA LEU A 198 -0.60 -3.98 6.06
C LEU A 198 0.18 -3.26 4.97
N ARG A 199 1.50 -3.11 5.15
CA ARG A 199 2.36 -2.50 4.13
C ARG A 199 2.26 -3.23 2.79
N ARG A 200 2.45 -4.55 2.81
CA ARG A 200 2.32 -5.37 1.59
C ARG A 200 0.93 -5.28 0.97
N ALA A 201 -0.11 -5.20 1.78
CA ALA A 201 -1.48 -5.05 1.29
C ALA A 201 -1.68 -3.71 0.58
N CYS A 202 -1.11 -2.61 1.10
CA CYS A 202 -1.13 -1.31 0.43
C CYS A 202 -0.37 -1.34 -0.91
N ASP A 203 0.78 -2.00 -0.96
CA ASP A 203 1.58 -2.13 -2.19
C ASP A 203 0.83 -2.96 -3.25
N ASN A 204 0.26 -4.11 -2.86
CA ASN A 204 -0.55 -4.95 -3.75
C ASN A 204 -1.76 -4.18 -4.30
N GLN A 205 -2.39 -3.36 -3.47
CA GLN A 205 -3.54 -2.55 -3.86
C GLN A 205 -3.18 -1.52 -4.94
N ARG A 206 -2.02 -0.84 -4.79
CA ARG A 206 -1.50 0.10 -5.79
C ARG A 206 -1.21 -0.59 -7.11
N ASP A 207 -0.55 -1.75 -7.06
CA ASP A 207 -0.23 -2.53 -8.25
C ASP A 207 -1.50 -2.94 -9.01
N SER A 208 -2.55 -3.35 -8.29
CA SER A 208 -3.84 -3.65 -8.89
C SER A 208 -4.45 -2.41 -9.54
N ASP A 209 -4.48 -1.27 -8.86
CA ASP A 209 -5.05 -0.02 -9.38
C ASP A 209 -4.32 0.46 -10.65
N ILE A 210 -3.00 0.34 -10.71
CA ILE A 210 -2.20 0.66 -11.91
C ILE A 210 -2.52 -0.30 -13.07
N LYS A 211 -2.63 -1.61 -12.80
CA LYS A 211 -2.97 -2.60 -13.84
C LYS A 211 -4.35 -2.33 -14.43
N ILE A 212 -5.29 -1.95 -13.58
CA ILE A 212 -6.64 -1.56 -13.99
C ILE A 212 -6.56 -0.30 -14.84
N GLU A 213 -5.89 0.76 -14.39
CA GLU A 213 -5.74 2.00 -15.18
C GLU A 213 -5.18 1.72 -16.58
N ARG A 214 -4.12 0.92 -16.71
CA ARG A 214 -3.56 0.60 -18.03
C ARG A 214 -4.56 -0.11 -18.93
N LYS A 215 -5.35 -1.02 -18.37
CA LYS A 215 -6.35 -1.79 -19.10
C LYS A 215 -7.58 -0.95 -19.45
N ILE A 216 -7.99 -0.10 -18.53
CA ILE A 216 -9.13 0.81 -18.64
C ILE A 216 -8.82 1.92 -19.63
N GLY A 217 -7.67 2.60 -19.52
CA GLY A 217 -7.30 3.74 -20.36
C GLY A 217 -7.35 3.42 -21.86
N SER A 218 -6.80 2.28 -22.27
CA SER A 218 -6.90 1.85 -23.67
C SER A 218 -8.34 1.59 -24.11
N GLN A 219 -9.17 1.00 -23.24
CA GLN A 219 -10.59 0.76 -23.53
C GLN A 219 -11.41 2.06 -23.51
N PHE A 220 -10.98 3.07 -22.75
CA PHE A 220 -11.61 4.38 -22.67
C PHE A 220 -11.53 5.15 -23.98
N ASP A 221 -10.35 5.18 -24.59
CA ASP A 221 -10.16 5.84 -25.88
C ASP A 221 -10.93 5.14 -27.01
N ASP A 222 -10.93 3.80 -27.03
CA ASP A 222 -11.65 3.00 -28.01
C ASP A 222 -13.17 3.23 -27.94
N VAL A 223 -13.74 3.21 -26.72
CA VAL A 223 -15.18 3.48 -26.50
C VAL A 223 -15.52 4.91 -26.85
N LEU A 224 -14.69 5.89 -26.50
CA LEU A 224 -14.93 7.28 -26.86
C LEU A 224 -14.98 7.48 -28.38
N GLY A 225 -14.05 6.85 -29.11
CA GLY A 225 -14.06 6.85 -30.58
C GLY A 225 -15.37 6.28 -31.13
N GLY A 226 -15.77 5.10 -30.64
CA GLY A 226 -17.03 4.46 -31.02
C GLY A 226 -18.27 5.32 -30.76
N LEU A 227 -18.33 6.01 -29.60
CA LEU A 227 -19.43 6.91 -29.25
C LEU A 227 -19.51 8.14 -30.16
N VAL A 228 -18.35 8.71 -30.53
CA VAL A 228 -18.28 9.85 -31.46
C VAL A 228 -18.69 9.43 -32.87
N ASP A 229 -18.22 8.28 -33.33
CA ASP A 229 -18.50 7.75 -34.67
C ASP A 229 -19.99 7.50 -34.91
N ILE A 230 -20.73 7.06 -33.87
CA ILE A 230 -22.17 6.86 -33.94
C ILE A 230 -23.00 8.11 -33.63
N GLY A 231 -22.36 9.25 -33.38
CA GLY A 231 -23.03 10.51 -33.08
C GLY A 231 -23.66 10.59 -31.69
N ALA A 232 -23.31 9.69 -30.76
CA ALA A 232 -23.81 9.67 -29.39
C ALA A 232 -23.09 10.70 -28.50
N GLN A 233 -23.23 11.99 -28.82
CA GLN A 233 -22.50 13.09 -28.17
C GLN A 233 -22.75 13.18 -26.67
N GLU A 234 -23.97 12.88 -26.20
CA GLU A 234 -24.30 12.86 -24.77
C GLU A 234 -23.54 11.77 -24.03
N ALA A 235 -23.52 10.55 -24.58
CA ALA A 235 -22.78 9.43 -24.01
C ALA A 235 -21.27 9.71 -24.03
N ALA A 236 -20.74 10.28 -25.11
CA ALA A 236 -19.33 10.68 -25.21
C ALA A 236 -18.94 11.73 -24.17
N LEU A 237 -19.83 12.68 -23.85
CA LEU A 237 -19.59 13.67 -22.80
C LEU A 237 -19.60 13.02 -21.40
N LYS A 238 -20.60 12.17 -21.11
CA LYS A 238 -20.69 11.43 -19.85
C LYS A 238 -19.48 10.51 -19.65
N TRP A 239 -18.96 9.92 -20.73
CA TRP A 239 -17.76 9.10 -20.73
C TRP A 239 -16.51 9.87 -20.30
N ARG A 240 -16.26 11.05 -20.86
CA ARG A 240 -15.13 11.90 -20.45
C ARG A 240 -15.21 12.35 -19.00
N ILE A 241 -16.41 12.66 -18.53
CA ILE A 241 -16.64 13.02 -17.13
C ILE A 241 -16.31 11.83 -16.22
N LEU A 242 -16.76 10.63 -16.60
CA LEU A 242 -16.48 9.41 -15.86
C LEU A 242 -14.97 9.15 -15.74
N GLU A 243 -14.22 9.31 -16.84
CA GLU A 243 -12.75 9.16 -16.85
C GLU A 243 -12.08 10.07 -15.81
N MET A 244 -12.43 11.36 -15.81
CA MET A 244 -11.91 12.34 -14.86
C MET A 244 -12.28 11.99 -13.41
N VAL A 245 -13.53 11.57 -13.19
CA VAL A 245 -14.03 11.24 -11.86
C VAL A 245 -13.36 9.99 -11.31
N ILE A 246 -13.19 8.93 -12.11
CA ILE A 246 -12.43 7.73 -11.72
C ILE A 246 -10.99 8.10 -11.37
N GLY A 247 -10.34 8.94 -12.17
CA GLY A 247 -9.00 9.43 -11.89
C GLY A 247 -8.91 10.17 -10.54
N LYS A 248 -9.88 11.02 -10.21
CA LYS A 248 -9.93 11.74 -8.93
C LYS A 248 -10.13 10.79 -7.74
N ARG A 249 -11.12 9.89 -7.83
CA ARG A 249 -11.42 8.87 -6.80
C ARG A 249 -10.20 7.99 -6.52
N ARG A 250 -9.42 7.66 -7.56
CA ARG A 250 -8.15 6.94 -7.40
C ARG A 250 -7.14 7.75 -6.59
N GLY A 251 -6.90 9.01 -6.96
CA GLY A 251 -5.97 9.88 -6.23
C GLY A 251 -6.35 10.03 -4.76
N GLU A 252 -7.66 10.07 -4.46
CA GLU A 252 -8.18 10.05 -3.09
C GLU A 252 -7.83 8.72 -2.39
N GLY A 253 -8.06 7.57 -3.03
CA GLY A 253 -7.67 6.25 -2.51
C GLY A 253 -6.16 6.09 -2.27
N GLU A 254 -5.31 6.58 -3.18
CA GLU A 254 -3.84 6.55 -3.02
C GLU A 254 -3.39 7.35 -1.80
N ALA A 255 -3.96 8.55 -1.60
CA ALA A 255 -3.67 9.38 -0.45
C ALA A 255 -4.08 8.71 0.88
N ARG A 256 -5.17 7.92 0.87
CA ARG A 256 -5.59 7.13 2.05
C ARG A 256 -4.60 6.01 2.36
N LEU A 257 -4.13 5.29 1.34
CA LEU A 257 -3.09 4.26 1.52
C LEU A 257 -1.80 4.87 2.08
N ASP A 258 -1.41 6.07 1.62
CA ASP A 258 -0.28 6.80 2.21
C ASP A 258 -0.50 7.13 3.69
N GLY A 259 -1.71 7.52 4.06
CA GLY A 259 -2.10 7.71 5.47
C GLY A 259 -1.86 6.47 6.31
N ILE A 260 -2.33 5.31 5.84
CA ILE A 260 -2.18 4.02 6.52
C ILE A 260 -0.71 3.66 6.67
N LEU A 261 0.07 3.77 5.59
CA LEU A 261 1.52 3.50 5.61
C LEU A 261 2.24 4.44 6.58
N GLY A 262 1.91 5.74 6.55
CA GLY A 262 2.51 6.74 7.44
C GLY A 262 2.25 6.44 8.91
N TYR A 263 1.02 6.08 9.29
CA TYR A 263 0.73 5.68 10.67
C TYR A 263 1.34 4.32 11.03
N GLY A 264 1.37 3.36 10.10
CA GLY A 264 2.01 2.06 10.31
C GLY A 264 3.51 2.18 10.59
N ILE A 265 4.21 3.09 9.91
CA ILE A 265 5.62 3.40 10.18
C ILE A 265 5.80 4.00 11.58
N LYS A 266 4.95 4.94 11.98
CA LYS A 266 5.00 5.56 13.31
C LYS A 266 4.80 4.53 14.42
N VAL A 267 3.79 3.65 14.28
CA VAL A 267 3.56 2.55 15.22
C VAL A 267 4.77 1.61 15.27
N SER A 268 5.33 1.26 14.12
CA SER A 268 6.53 0.41 14.05
C SER A 268 7.72 1.03 14.77
N GLY A 269 7.93 2.35 14.62
CA GLY A 269 8.98 3.09 15.32
C GLY A 269 8.81 3.03 16.83
N LEU A 270 7.61 3.33 17.34
CA LEU A 270 7.32 3.27 18.77
C LEU A 270 7.47 1.86 19.36
N LEU A 271 7.24 0.81 18.56
CA LEU A 271 7.49 -0.57 18.97
C LEU A 271 8.98 -0.86 19.12
N VAL A 272 9.80 -0.32 18.21
CA VAL A 272 11.26 -0.43 18.29
C VAL A 272 11.77 0.32 19.52
N ASP A 273 11.35 1.56 19.74
CA ASP A 273 11.74 2.36 20.91
C ASP A 273 11.40 1.64 22.22
N ALA A 274 10.23 1.00 22.29
CA ALA A 274 9.83 0.19 23.44
C ALA A 274 10.72 -1.04 23.65
N ILE A 275 11.13 -1.72 22.57
CA ILE A 275 12.06 -2.87 22.66
C ILE A 275 13.43 -2.40 23.14
N GLU A 276 13.96 -1.31 22.57
CA GLU A 276 15.27 -0.78 22.92
C GLU A 276 15.33 -0.38 24.39
N ALA A 277 14.34 0.38 24.87
CA ALA A 277 14.22 0.76 26.27
C ALA A 277 14.20 -0.46 27.22
N LEU A 278 13.57 -1.56 26.79
CA LEU A 278 13.51 -2.81 27.58
C LEU A 278 14.79 -3.63 27.52
N SER A 279 15.62 -3.44 26.49
CA SER A 279 16.82 -4.24 26.23
C SER A 279 18.10 -3.66 26.84
N GLU A 280 18.11 -2.37 27.20
CA GLU A 280 19.29 -1.66 27.73
C GLU A 280 19.65 -2.00 29.20
N GLU A 281 18.98 -2.96 29.85
CA GLU A 281 19.13 -3.22 31.29
C GLU A 281 20.07 -4.39 31.65
N GLU A 282 21.13 -4.63 30.86
CA GLU A 282 22.29 -5.43 31.26
C GLU A 282 23.46 -4.54 31.71
N GLU A 283 23.41 -4.02 32.94
CA GLU A 283 24.62 -3.63 33.71
C GLU A 283 24.54 -4.10 35.17
#